data_AF-A0A1A9KF99-F1
#
_entry.id   AF-A0A1A9KF99-F1
#
_cell.length_a   1.000
_cell.length_b   1.000
_cell.length_c   1.000
_cell.angle_alpha   90.00
_cell.angle_beta   90.00
_cell.angle_gamma   90.00
#
_symmetry.space_group_name_H-M   'P 1'
#
loop_
_entity.id
_entity.type
_entity.pdbx_description
1 polymer ?
#
loop_
_entity_poly.entity_id
_entity_poly.type
_entity_poly.pdbx_seq_one_letter_code
_entity_poly.pdbx_strand_id
1 'polypeptide(L)'
;MPRLSLLPLVGSLLAASVFAADVPDSHDLDALPRFPRAEIVDFTSAPATERVYPLGPISRISGRLRMEGEARALGQLTALTYRLPDEDSSASAFAAARKDLLKADATPLFWCEGRDCGSSSLLANAVFGKSSLYGPDDQQAYLLVRLAAPQQDSLLAVYAITRGNRRAYLHAEQLDAGSALGELLPSAATLMRLLKANGELTLSHVPAEPGGAWLDLLVRTLRQDTGVRVELAGAHAADWRSALAGQGVRDARLELGSGEGDGLHLTWLR
;
A
#
# COMPACT_ATOMS: atom_id res chain seq x y z
N MET A 1 -63.83 -53.11 11.10
CA MET A 1 -62.85 -52.26 11.81
C MET A 1 -61.45 -52.86 11.68
N PRO A 2 -60.59 -52.37 10.76
CA PRO A 2 -59.15 -52.59 10.82
C PRO A 2 -58.42 -51.29 11.24
N ARG A 3 -57.45 -51.41 12.16
CA ARG A 3 -56.64 -50.30 12.66
C ARG A 3 -55.53 -49.98 11.66
N LEU A 4 -55.49 -48.75 11.18
CA LEU A 4 -54.42 -48.20 10.33
C LEU A 4 -53.29 -47.68 11.24
N SER A 5 -52.15 -48.34 11.22
CA SER A 5 -50.96 -47.92 11.96
C SER A 5 -50.16 -46.91 11.13
N LEU A 6 -50.16 -45.64 11.53
CA LEU A 6 -49.29 -44.61 10.97
C LEU A 6 -47.88 -44.76 11.56
N LEU A 7 -46.88 -45.06 10.72
CA LEU A 7 -45.46 -44.86 11.06
C LEU A 7 -45.09 -43.38 10.86
N PRO A 8 -44.45 -42.70 11.83
CA PRO A 8 -43.91 -41.38 11.60
C PRO A 8 -42.56 -41.48 10.89
N LEU A 9 -42.47 -40.91 9.69
CA LEU A 9 -41.23 -40.72 8.96
C LEU A 9 -40.49 -39.52 9.59
N VAL A 10 -39.51 -39.79 10.45
CA VAL A 10 -38.65 -38.75 11.03
C VAL A 10 -37.64 -38.33 9.95
N GLY A 11 -37.92 -37.21 9.26
CA GLY A 11 -37.01 -36.58 8.33
C GLY A 11 -35.89 -35.87 9.07
N SER A 12 -34.69 -36.44 9.06
CA SER A 12 -33.48 -35.83 9.62
C SER A 12 -33.00 -34.71 8.71
N LEU A 13 -33.31 -33.46 9.05
CA LEU A 13 -32.75 -32.26 8.43
C LEU A 13 -31.26 -32.15 8.81
N LEU A 14 -30.38 -32.64 7.94
CA LEU A 14 -28.95 -32.34 7.99
C LEU A 14 -28.78 -30.85 7.66
N ALA A 15 -28.66 -30.02 8.71
CA ALA A 15 -28.21 -28.65 8.58
C ALA A 15 -26.74 -28.67 8.15
N ALA A 16 -26.47 -28.51 6.86
CA ALA A 16 -25.12 -28.27 6.37
C ALA A 16 -24.65 -26.93 6.97
N SER A 17 -23.69 -26.99 7.88
CA SER A 17 -22.93 -25.82 8.30
C SER A 17 -22.23 -25.28 7.06
N VAL A 18 -22.78 -24.22 6.46
CA VAL A 18 -22.10 -23.48 5.40
C VAL A 18 -20.96 -22.74 6.09
N PHE A 19 -19.80 -23.39 6.18
CA PHE A 19 -18.56 -22.64 6.37
C PHE A 19 -18.46 -21.70 5.18
N ALA A 20 -18.42 -20.39 5.46
CA ALA A 20 -18.11 -19.42 4.43
C ALA A 20 -16.69 -19.75 3.97
N ALA A 21 -16.60 -20.34 2.78
CA ALA A 21 -15.35 -20.74 2.17
C ALA A 21 -14.92 -19.65 1.20
N ASP A 22 -13.61 -19.60 0.94
CA ASP A 22 -13.07 -18.79 -0.15
C ASP A 22 -13.82 -19.08 -1.45
N VAL A 23 -13.92 -18.07 -2.31
CA VAL A 23 -14.46 -18.28 -3.66
C VAL A 23 -13.66 -19.37 -4.39
N PRO A 24 -14.31 -20.26 -5.16
CA PRO A 24 -13.61 -21.34 -5.86
C PRO A 24 -12.45 -20.83 -6.73
N ASP A 25 -11.40 -21.65 -6.85
CA ASP A 25 -10.19 -21.39 -7.64
C ASP A 25 -9.37 -20.15 -7.22
N SER A 26 -9.71 -19.52 -6.09
CA SER A 26 -8.90 -18.45 -5.53
C SER A 26 -7.69 -18.97 -4.77
N HIS A 27 -6.66 -18.13 -4.71
CA HIS A 27 -5.44 -18.36 -3.95
C HIS A 27 -4.91 -17.02 -3.45
N ASP A 28 -4.13 -17.06 -2.38
CA ASP A 28 -3.44 -15.89 -1.85
C ASP A 28 -2.27 -15.49 -2.76
N LEU A 29 -1.79 -14.25 -2.61
CA LEU A 29 -0.56 -13.81 -3.25
C LEU A 29 0.64 -14.36 -2.46
N ASP A 30 1.64 -14.92 -3.15
CA ASP A 30 2.87 -15.40 -2.51
C ASP A 30 3.59 -14.29 -1.72
N ALA A 31 3.55 -13.06 -2.25
CA ALA A 31 4.21 -11.89 -1.64
C ALA A 31 3.46 -11.30 -0.44
N LEU A 32 2.21 -11.70 -0.18
CA LEU A 32 1.37 -11.13 0.87
C LEU A 32 0.66 -12.22 1.68
N PRO A 33 1.16 -12.53 2.89
CA PRO A 33 0.49 -13.45 3.80
C PRO A 33 -0.95 -12.98 4.09
N ARG A 34 -1.89 -13.92 4.02
CA ARG A 34 -3.28 -13.68 4.38
C ARG A 34 -3.40 -13.28 5.86
N PHE A 35 -4.21 -12.26 6.13
CA PHE A 35 -4.56 -11.90 7.51
C PHE A 35 -5.33 -13.04 8.19
N PRO A 36 -5.04 -13.41 9.45
CA PRO A 36 -5.64 -14.58 10.09
C PRO A 36 -7.17 -14.61 9.99
N ARG A 37 -7.70 -15.74 9.49
CA ARG A 37 -9.14 -16.02 9.34
C ARG A 37 -9.88 -15.08 8.38
N ALA A 38 -9.16 -14.29 7.58
CA ALA A 38 -9.77 -13.56 6.49
C ALA A 38 -10.21 -14.53 5.38
N GLU A 39 -11.30 -14.20 4.71
CA GLU A 39 -11.91 -15.04 3.65
C GLU A 39 -11.83 -14.32 2.32
N ILE A 40 -11.38 -14.98 1.25
CA ILE A 40 -11.42 -14.42 -0.10
C ILE A 40 -12.87 -14.40 -0.58
N VAL A 41 -13.44 -13.20 -0.66
CA VAL A 41 -14.83 -12.98 -1.12
C VAL A 41 -14.91 -12.53 -2.57
N ASP A 42 -13.77 -12.22 -3.20
CA ASP A 42 -13.67 -11.86 -4.60
C ASP A 42 -12.24 -12.11 -5.09
N PHE A 43 -12.10 -12.71 -6.28
CA PHE A 43 -10.82 -13.06 -6.87
C PHE A 43 -10.85 -12.81 -8.37
N THR A 44 -9.77 -12.31 -8.94
CA THR A 44 -9.63 -12.04 -10.37
C THR A 44 -8.19 -12.27 -10.78
N SER A 45 -7.98 -13.07 -11.83
CA SER A 45 -6.69 -13.17 -12.49
C SER A 45 -6.87 -12.87 -13.98
N ALA A 46 -6.03 -12.00 -14.52
CA ALA A 46 -6.08 -11.57 -15.91
C ALA A 46 -4.65 -11.45 -16.48
N PRO A 47 -4.36 -12.06 -17.64
CA PRO A 47 -2.99 -12.17 -18.15
C PRO A 47 -2.41 -10.85 -18.67
N ALA A 48 -3.27 -9.89 -19.06
CA ALA A 48 -2.85 -8.60 -19.59
C ALA A 48 -3.86 -7.53 -19.21
N THR A 49 -3.57 -6.79 -18.13
CA THR A 49 -4.37 -5.66 -17.65
C THR A 49 -3.49 -4.43 -17.51
N GLU A 50 -3.93 -3.30 -18.04
CA GLU A 50 -3.32 -2.00 -17.74
C GLU A 50 -3.87 -1.49 -16.41
N ARG A 51 -2.98 -1.14 -15.48
CA ARG A 51 -3.32 -0.50 -14.20
C ARG A 51 -2.61 0.83 -14.07
N VAL A 52 -3.31 1.76 -13.41
CA VAL A 52 -2.80 3.08 -13.04
C VAL A 52 -3.03 3.24 -11.54
N TYR A 53 -1.95 3.18 -10.77
CA TYR A 53 -1.98 3.30 -9.32
C TYR A 53 -1.58 4.71 -8.88
N PRO A 54 -2.31 5.35 -7.95
CA PRO A 54 -1.98 6.70 -7.50
C PRO A 54 -0.70 6.71 -6.65
N LEU A 55 0.16 7.71 -6.89
CA LEU A 55 1.35 8.01 -6.08
C LEU A 55 1.13 9.23 -5.16
N GLY A 56 -0.12 9.57 -4.92
CA GLY A 56 -0.54 10.73 -4.13
C GLY A 56 -2.05 10.70 -3.85
N PRO A 57 -2.57 11.68 -3.11
CA PRO A 57 -4.00 11.78 -2.83
C PRO A 57 -4.83 11.84 -4.12
N ILE A 58 -5.99 11.16 -4.12
CA ILE A 58 -6.89 11.16 -5.27
C ILE A 58 -8.08 12.10 -5.07
N SER A 59 -8.36 12.91 -6.08
CA SER A 59 -9.47 13.87 -6.04
C SER A 59 -10.20 13.95 -7.38
N ARG A 60 -11.35 14.64 -7.36
CA ARG A 60 -12.08 14.99 -8.58
C ARG A 60 -12.17 16.51 -8.66
N ILE A 61 -11.61 17.08 -9.71
CA ILE A 61 -11.65 18.53 -9.97
C ILE A 61 -12.40 18.72 -11.28
N SER A 62 -13.50 19.49 -11.24
CA SER A 62 -14.33 19.78 -12.43
C SER A 62 -14.77 18.51 -13.17
N GLY A 63 -15.17 17.48 -12.43
CA GLY A 63 -15.62 16.20 -12.98
C GLY A 63 -14.52 15.23 -13.41
N ARG A 64 -13.24 15.67 -13.47
CA ARG A 64 -12.11 14.84 -13.91
C ARG A 64 -11.34 14.26 -12.73
N LEU A 65 -10.94 13.00 -12.87
CA LEU A 65 -10.07 12.32 -11.91
C LEU A 65 -8.69 13.00 -11.92
N ARG A 66 -8.16 13.27 -10.73
CA ARG A 66 -6.82 13.82 -10.53
C ARG A 66 -6.08 12.97 -9.51
N MET A 67 -4.92 12.47 -9.92
CA MET A 67 -3.93 11.82 -9.06
C MET A 67 -2.70 12.73 -8.97
N GLU A 68 -2.14 12.89 -7.77
CA GLU A 68 -0.88 13.59 -7.57
C GLU A 68 0.31 12.65 -7.84
N GLY A 69 0.45 12.25 -9.11
CA GLY A 69 1.41 11.23 -9.56
C GLY A 69 0.74 9.87 -9.77
N GLU A 70 1.27 9.10 -10.73
CA GLU A 70 0.76 7.77 -11.07
C GLU A 70 1.89 6.80 -11.42
N ALA A 71 1.71 5.54 -11.02
CA ALA A 71 2.50 4.41 -11.52
C ALA A 71 1.63 3.62 -12.49
N ARG A 72 2.05 3.53 -13.75
CA ARG A 72 1.35 2.83 -14.82
C ARG A 72 2.13 1.61 -15.25
N ALA A 73 1.44 0.49 -15.38
CA ALA A 73 2.03 -0.74 -15.90
C ALA A 73 0.97 -1.60 -16.59
N LEU A 74 1.43 -2.42 -17.52
CA LEU A 74 0.64 -3.43 -18.23
C LEU A 74 1.28 -4.79 -17.94
N GLY A 75 0.46 -5.76 -17.53
CA GLY A 75 0.97 -7.08 -17.22
C GLY A 75 -0.08 -8.04 -16.67
N GLN A 76 0.40 -9.12 -16.06
CA GLN A 76 -0.47 -10.10 -15.41
C GLN A 76 -0.97 -9.54 -14.08
N LEU A 77 -2.29 -9.48 -13.92
CA LEU A 77 -2.95 -9.02 -12.72
C LEU A 77 -3.48 -10.21 -11.93
N THR A 78 -3.18 -10.25 -10.64
CA THR A 78 -3.90 -11.07 -9.65
C THR A 78 -4.45 -10.13 -8.58
N ALA A 79 -5.77 -10.05 -8.49
CA ALA A 79 -6.50 -9.15 -7.62
C ALA A 79 -7.46 -9.94 -6.74
N LEU A 80 -7.45 -9.68 -5.44
CA LEU A 80 -8.28 -10.41 -4.49
C LEU A 80 -8.78 -9.49 -3.39
N THR A 81 -9.99 -9.78 -2.88
CA THR A 81 -10.60 -9.03 -1.78
C THR A 81 -10.88 -9.99 -0.64
N TYR A 82 -10.26 -9.73 0.49
CA TYR A 82 -10.57 -10.41 1.73
C TYR A 82 -11.69 -9.69 2.48
N ARG A 83 -12.64 -10.45 3.00
CA ARG A 83 -13.47 -10.03 4.13
C ARG A 83 -12.73 -10.38 5.42
N LEU A 84 -12.56 -9.40 6.29
CA LEU A 84 -11.94 -9.60 7.59
C LEU A 84 -12.97 -10.14 8.61
N PRO A 85 -12.52 -10.87 9.64
CA PRO A 85 -13.37 -11.22 10.78
C PRO A 85 -14.02 -9.98 11.41
N ASP A 86 -15.23 -10.12 11.94
CA ASP A 86 -16.01 -8.97 12.44
C ASP A 86 -15.38 -8.32 13.70
N GLU A 87 -14.49 -9.02 14.39
CA GLU A 87 -13.71 -8.57 15.55
C GLU A 87 -12.39 -7.87 15.18
N ASP A 88 -11.96 -7.96 13.92
CA ASP A 88 -10.69 -7.42 13.44
C ASP A 88 -10.91 -6.13 12.63
N SER A 89 -10.02 -5.16 12.80
CA SER A 89 -10.13 -3.87 12.11
C SER A 89 -9.41 -3.87 10.75
N SER A 90 -9.88 -3.05 9.81
CA SER A 90 -9.15 -2.82 8.55
C SER A 90 -7.75 -2.24 8.81
N ALA A 91 -7.59 -1.41 9.84
CA ALA A 91 -6.31 -0.80 10.22
C ALA A 91 -5.28 -1.83 10.70
N SER A 92 -5.69 -2.81 11.53
CA SER A 92 -4.78 -3.88 11.99
C SER A 92 -4.35 -4.79 10.85
N ALA A 93 -5.27 -5.14 9.96
CA ALA A 93 -4.95 -5.93 8.78
C ALA A 93 -4.00 -5.20 7.82
N PHE A 94 -4.23 -3.90 7.59
CA PHE A 94 -3.35 -3.06 6.79
C PHE A 94 -1.95 -2.92 7.40
N ALA A 95 -1.86 -2.71 8.72
CA ALA A 95 -0.58 -2.60 9.42
C ALA A 95 0.22 -3.91 9.34
N ALA A 96 -0.44 -5.05 9.44
CA ALA A 96 0.18 -6.37 9.25
C ALA A 96 0.70 -6.53 7.81
N ALA A 97 -0.14 -6.27 6.81
CA ALA A 97 0.26 -6.33 5.40
C ALA A 97 1.46 -5.42 5.08
N ARG A 98 1.43 -4.17 5.55
CA ARG A 98 2.55 -3.23 5.40
C ARG A 98 3.82 -3.77 6.05
N LYS A 99 3.73 -4.29 7.27
CA LYS A 99 4.88 -4.84 7.99
C LYS A 99 5.51 -6.00 7.22
N ASP A 100 4.69 -6.91 6.71
CA ASP A 100 5.18 -8.10 6.00
C ASP A 100 5.83 -7.73 4.66
N LEU A 101 5.24 -6.80 3.90
CA LEU A 101 5.81 -6.30 2.64
C LEU A 101 7.14 -5.58 2.86
N LEU A 102 7.23 -4.71 3.87
CA LEU A 102 8.48 -4.01 4.19
C LEU A 102 9.55 -4.97 4.73
N LYS A 103 9.15 -6.01 5.48
CA LYS A 103 10.07 -7.06 5.92
C LYS A 103 10.60 -7.91 4.76
N ALA A 104 9.86 -7.98 3.65
CA ALA A 104 10.27 -8.61 2.41
C ALA A 104 11.00 -7.65 1.45
N ASP A 105 11.54 -6.54 1.98
CA ASP A 105 12.31 -5.54 1.24
C ASP A 105 11.55 -4.87 0.08
N ALA A 106 10.21 -4.91 0.08
CA ALA A 106 9.41 -4.21 -0.91
C ALA A 106 9.61 -2.68 -0.75
N THR A 107 9.87 -1.99 -1.87
CA THR A 107 10.10 -0.56 -1.89
C THR A 107 8.76 0.19 -1.84
N PRO A 108 8.47 0.97 -0.78
CA PRO A 108 7.22 1.72 -0.67
C PRO A 108 7.20 2.90 -1.64
N LEU A 109 6.21 2.93 -2.53
CA LEU A 109 6.01 4.00 -3.50
C LEU A 109 4.99 5.03 -3.01
N PHE A 110 3.90 4.58 -2.41
CA PHE A 110 2.92 5.47 -1.80
C PHE A 110 2.26 4.85 -0.57
N TRP A 111 2.01 5.67 0.46
CA TRP A 111 1.32 5.27 1.69
C TRP A 111 0.51 6.45 2.22
N CYS A 112 -0.79 6.22 2.41
CA CYS A 112 -1.71 7.16 3.04
C CYS A 112 -2.70 6.42 3.94
N GLU A 113 -3.28 7.14 4.90
CA GLU A 113 -4.33 6.64 5.78
C GLU A 113 -5.37 7.74 6.00
N GLY A 114 -6.62 7.32 6.21
CA GLY A 114 -7.73 8.24 6.38
C GLY A 114 -7.89 9.20 5.20
N ARG A 115 -8.13 10.47 5.52
CA ARG A 115 -8.41 11.52 4.54
C ARG A 115 -7.21 11.91 3.69
N ASP A 116 -6.00 11.54 4.10
CA ASP A 116 -4.77 11.81 3.33
C ASP A 116 -4.75 11.05 2.00
N CYS A 117 -5.54 9.98 1.87
CA CYS A 117 -5.71 9.27 0.61
C CYS A 117 -6.59 10.02 -0.40
N GLY A 118 -7.38 10.99 0.06
CA GLY A 118 -8.48 11.57 -0.71
C GLY A 118 -9.73 10.69 -0.67
N SER A 119 -10.49 10.65 -1.76
CA SER A 119 -11.80 10.00 -1.76
C SER A 119 -11.71 8.48 -1.90
N SER A 120 -12.22 7.77 -0.90
CA SER A 120 -12.37 6.30 -0.90
C SER A 120 -13.22 5.79 -2.06
N SER A 121 -14.24 6.55 -2.47
CA SER A 121 -15.08 6.22 -3.62
C SER A 121 -14.29 6.23 -4.93
N LEU A 122 -13.31 7.11 -5.07
CA LEU A 122 -12.45 7.15 -6.25
C LEU A 122 -11.44 5.98 -6.25
N LEU A 123 -10.83 5.67 -5.10
CA LEU A 123 -9.99 4.47 -4.98
C LEU A 123 -10.80 3.20 -5.30
N ALA A 124 -11.93 3.02 -4.63
CA ALA A 124 -12.79 1.85 -4.81
C ALA A 124 -13.26 1.68 -6.26
N ASN A 125 -13.81 2.73 -6.88
CA ASN A 125 -14.48 2.60 -8.17
C ASN A 125 -13.58 2.90 -9.38
N ALA A 126 -12.67 3.88 -9.28
CA ALA A 126 -11.86 4.30 -10.42
C ALA A 126 -10.49 3.60 -10.48
N VAL A 127 -9.93 3.19 -9.34
CA VAL A 127 -8.64 2.46 -9.30
C VAL A 127 -8.90 0.96 -9.30
N PHE A 128 -9.65 0.45 -8.31
CA PHE A 128 -9.85 -0.99 -8.14
C PHE A 128 -11.07 -1.56 -8.88
N GLY A 129 -12.05 -0.73 -9.21
CA GLY A 129 -13.29 -1.17 -9.87
C GLY A 129 -14.20 -2.02 -8.99
N LYS A 130 -14.13 -1.88 -7.65
CA LYS A 130 -14.89 -2.68 -6.68
C LYS A 130 -15.64 -1.77 -5.70
N SER A 131 -16.95 -1.64 -5.89
CA SER A 131 -17.81 -0.81 -5.02
C SER A 131 -17.92 -1.33 -3.58
N SER A 132 -17.60 -2.60 -3.34
CA SER A 132 -17.44 -3.18 -2.01
C SER A 132 -16.34 -2.49 -1.19
N LEU A 133 -15.38 -1.84 -1.85
CA LEU A 133 -14.26 -1.13 -1.22
C LEU A 133 -14.59 0.32 -0.82
N TYR A 134 -15.82 0.77 -1.07
CA TYR A 134 -16.26 2.11 -0.66
C TYR A 134 -16.74 2.14 0.80
N GLY A 135 -16.24 3.12 1.56
CA GLY A 135 -16.60 3.40 2.95
C GLY A 135 -16.29 4.85 3.35
N PRO A 136 -16.30 5.19 4.64
CA PRO A 136 -15.87 6.50 5.13
C PRO A 136 -14.39 6.77 4.86
N ASP A 137 -14.06 7.98 4.41
CA ASP A 137 -12.68 8.35 4.05
C ASP A 137 -11.71 8.29 5.23
N ASP A 138 -12.19 8.42 6.48
CA ASP A 138 -11.38 8.30 7.70
C ASP A 138 -11.15 6.85 8.16
N GLN A 139 -11.73 5.86 7.46
CA GLN A 139 -11.61 4.43 7.77
C GLN A 139 -10.83 3.65 6.69
N GLN A 140 -10.16 4.37 5.78
CA GLN A 140 -9.40 3.78 4.68
C GLN A 140 -7.89 3.82 4.93
N ALA A 141 -7.16 2.93 4.27
CA ALA A 141 -5.70 2.98 4.18
C ALA A 141 -5.24 2.41 2.83
N TYR A 142 -4.21 2.99 2.24
CA TYR A 142 -3.66 2.57 0.96
C TYR A 142 -2.13 2.50 1.00
N LEU A 143 -1.59 1.44 0.42
CA LEU A 143 -0.16 1.20 0.24
C LEU A 143 0.08 0.73 -1.19
N LEU A 144 1.07 1.33 -1.85
CA LEU A 144 1.64 0.82 -3.09
C LEU A 144 3.12 0.54 -2.85
N VAL A 145 3.56 -0.67 -3.21
CA VAL A 145 4.96 -1.06 -3.19
C VAL A 145 5.41 -1.60 -4.55
N ARG A 146 6.71 -1.49 -4.82
CA ARG A 146 7.42 -2.29 -5.80
C ARG A 146 8.04 -3.47 -5.07
N LEU A 147 7.83 -4.70 -5.52
CA LEU A 147 8.40 -5.88 -4.87
C LEU A 147 9.93 -5.94 -5.08
N ALA A 148 10.63 -6.64 -4.20
CA ALA A 148 12.06 -6.89 -4.32
C ALA A 148 12.35 -7.97 -5.37
N ALA A 149 13.63 -8.13 -5.75
CA ALA A 149 14.05 -9.25 -6.58
C ALA A 149 13.65 -10.60 -5.93
N PRO A 150 13.20 -11.61 -6.70
CA PRO A 150 13.18 -11.67 -8.16
C PRO A 150 11.92 -11.07 -8.83
N GLN A 151 11.04 -10.41 -8.08
CA GLN A 151 9.79 -9.79 -8.57
C GLN A 151 9.93 -8.27 -8.72
N GLN A 152 11.13 -7.77 -9.06
CA GLN A 152 11.39 -6.33 -9.11
C GLN A 152 10.56 -5.56 -10.16
N ASP A 153 9.90 -6.25 -11.07
CA ASP A 153 9.00 -5.63 -12.06
C ASP A 153 7.51 -5.83 -11.70
N SER A 154 7.23 -6.16 -10.43
CA SER A 154 5.90 -6.31 -9.89
C SER A 154 5.51 -5.14 -8.97
N LEU A 155 4.31 -4.62 -9.17
CA LEU A 155 3.67 -3.66 -8.26
C LEU A 155 2.65 -4.39 -7.40
N LEU A 156 2.63 -4.09 -6.10
CA LEU A 156 1.62 -4.63 -5.19
C LEU A 156 0.90 -3.47 -4.48
N ALA A 157 -0.40 -3.38 -4.71
CA ALA A 157 -1.31 -2.40 -4.13
C ALA A 157 -2.15 -3.06 -3.02
N VAL A 158 -2.12 -2.52 -1.81
CA VAL A 158 -2.98 -2.93 -0.69
C VAL A 158 -3.91 -1.78 -0.33
N TYR A 159 -5.21 -2.05 -0.27
CA TYR A 159 -6.21 -1.09 0.18
C TYR A 159 -7.11 -1.72 1.25
N ALA A 160 -7.18 -1.09 2.41
CA ALA A 160 -8.02 -1.54 3.51
C ALA A 160 -9.12 -0.52 3.81
N ILE A 161 -10.31 -1.00 4.14
CA ILE A 161 -11.47 -0.14 4.42
C ILE A 161 -12.39 -0.80 5.43
N THR A 162 -12.87 -0.03 6.41
CA THR A 162 -14.04 -0.39 7.20
C THR A 162 -15.24 0.37 6.65
N ARG A 163 -16.26 -0.34 6.17
CA ARG A 163 -17.45 0.26 5.58
C ARG A 163 -18.40 0.82 6.64
N GLY A 164 -19.35 1.64 6.22
CA GLY A 164 -20.39 2.19 7.11
C GLY A 164 -21.28 1.13 7.79
N ASN A 165 -21.33 -0.10 7.26
CA ASN A 165 -22.02 -1.23 7.88
C ASN A 165 -21.11 -2.06 8.82
N ARG A 166 -19.92 -1.54 9.16
CA ARG A 166 -18.87 -2.15 9.99
C ARG A 166 -18.16 -3.37 9.40
N ARG A 167 -18.48 -3.79 8.18
CA ARG A 167 -17.68 -4.83 7.50
C ARG A 167 -16.34 -4.26 7.08
N ALA A 168 -15.26 -4.94 7.43
CA ALA A 168 -13.91 -4.56 7.07
C ALA A 168 -13.39 -5.46 5.93
N TYR A 169 -12.68 -4.84 5.00
CA TYR A 169 -12.11 -5.50 3.83
C TYR A 169 -10.64 -5.12 3.68
N LEU A 170 -9.86 -6.07 3.19
CA LEU A 170 -8.51 -5.84 2.70
C LEU A 170 -8.44 -6.31 1.26
N HIS A 171 -8.14 -5.40 0.36
CA HIS A 171 -7.96 -5.66 -1.05
C HIS A 171 -6.47 -5.66 -1.37
N ALA A 172 -6.04 -6.63 -2.16
CA ALA A 172 -4.68 -6.72 -2.67
C ALA A 172 -4.70 -6.94 -4.19
N GLU A 173 -3.91 -6.17 -4.92
CA GLU A 173 -3.62 -6.40 -6.34
C GLU A 173 -2.12 -6.50 -6.54
N GLN A 174 -1.67 -7.61 -7.11
CA GLN A 174 -0.33 -7.74 -7.66
C GLN A 174 -0.42 -7.64 -9.19
N LEU A 175 0.40 -6.78 -9.76
CA LEU A 175 0.57 -6.62 -11.18
C LEU A 175 2.02 -6.89 -11.56
N ASP A 176 2.25 -8.02 -12.20
CA ASP A 176 3.56 -8.41 -12.75
C ASP A 176 3.71 -7.79 -14.14
N ALA A 177 4.52 -6.74 -14.25
CA ALA A 177 4.64 -5.99 -15.50
C ALA A 177 5.32 -6.81 -16.60
N GLY A 178 4.82 -6.68 -17.83
CA GLY A 178 5.42 -7.34 -19.00
C GLY A 178 6.74 -6.70 -19.48
N SER A 179 7.16 -5.61 -18.84
CA SER A 179 8.38 -4.86 -19.14
C SER A 179 8.92 -4.19 -17.88
N ALA A 180 10.21 -3.84 -17.88
CA ALA A 180 10.84 -3.17 -16.75
C ALA A 180 10.09 -1.88 -16.35
N LEU A 181 9.82 -1.72 -15.06
CA LEU A 181 9.02 -0.59 -14.52
C LEU A 181 9.73 0.78 -14.60
N GLY A 182 11.03 0.80 -14.90
CA GLY A 182 11.84 2.02 -14.88
C GLY A 182 12.08 2.56 -13.46
N GLU A 183 12.35 3.85 -13.37
CA GLU A 183 12.53 4.55 -12.09
C GLU A 183 11.16 4.94 -11.51
N LEU A 184 10.83 4.35 -10.36
CA LEU A 184 9.67 4.70 -9.57
C LEU A 184 10.14 5.21 -8.22
N LEU A 185 9.81 6.48 -7.93
CA LEU A 185 10.20 7.13 -6.70
C LEU A 185 9.03 7.16 -5.71
N PRO A 186 9.30 7.03 -4.40
CA PRO A 186 8.29 7.26 -3.39
C PRO A 186 7.76 8.69 -3.44
N SER A 187 6.51 8.90 -3.03
CA SER A 187 5.99 10.26 -2.83
C SER A 187 6.71 10.95 -1.66
N ALA A 188 6.75 12.29 -1.68
CA ALA A 188 7.29 13.07 -0.57
C ALA A 188 6.57 12.79 0.76
N ALA A 189 5.24 12.60 0.70
CA ALA A 189 4.41 12.26 1.85
C ALA A 189 4.75 10.88 2.42
N THR A 190 5.09 9.94 1.55
CA THR A 190 5.50 8.59 1.92
C THR A 190 6.85 8.60 2.61
N LEU A 191 7.85 9.29 2.06
CA LEU A 191 9.16 9.43 2.73
C LEU A 191 9.02 10.10 4.10
N MET A 192 8.26 11.20 4.20
CA MET A 192 8.03 11.89 5.46
C MET A 192 7.36 10.98 6.50
N ARG A 193 6.36 10.21 6.08
CA ARG A 193 5.62 9.31 6.96
C ARG A 193 6.50 8.15 7.44
N LEU A 194 7.28 7.54 6.53
CA LEU A 194 8.22 6.47 6.87
C LEU A 194 9.30 6.98 7.84
N LEU A 195 9.88 8.15 7.59
CA LEU A 195 10.85 8.78 8.48
C LEU A 195 10.28 8.97 9.89
N LYS A 196 9.06 9.51 9.99
CA LYS A 196 8.41 9.74 11.30
C LYS A 196 8.05 8.44 12.02
N ALA A 197 7.58 7.44 11.27
CA ALA A 197 7.16 6.15 11.81
C ALA A 197 8.34 5.33 12.32
N ASN A 198 9.45 5.29 11.56
CA ASN A 198 10.60 4.44 11.86
C ASN A 198 11.69 5.18 12.65
N GLY A 199 11.71 6.52 12.61
CA GLY A 199 12.78 7.34 13.16
C GLY A 199 13.96 7.50 12.20
N GLU A 200 14.13 6.59 11.25
CA GLU A 200 15.20 6.62 10.25
C GLU A 200 14.73 6.04 8.92
N LEU A 201 15.47 6.33 7.84
CA LEU A 201 15.25 5.73 6.52
C LEU A 201 16.57 5.66 5.73
N THR A 202 16.76 4.62 4.93
CA THR A 202 17.91 4.50 4.01
C THR A 202 17.42 4.53 2.56
N LEU A 203 17.99 5.42 1.75
CA LEU A 203 17.75 5.50 0.31
C LEU A 203 18.92 4.85 -0.43
N SER A 204 18.80 3.57 -0.77
CA SER A 204 19.88 2.77 -1.36
C SER A 204 20.13 3.02 -2.85
N HIS A 205 19.24 3.74 -3.53
CA HIS A 205 19.28 3.95 -4.99
C HIS A 205 19.44 5.42 -5.38
N VAL A 206 19.91 6.26 -4.45
CA VAL A 206 20.24 7.65 -4.79
C VAL A 206 21.48 7.70 -5.68
N PRO A 207 21.55 8.63 -6.64
CA PRO A 207 22.78 8.86 -7.38
C PRO A 207 23.90 9.35 -6.46
N ALA A 208 25.14 8.99 -6.79
CA ALA A 208 26.33 9.46 -6.06
C ALA A 208 26.43 10.99 -6.10
N GLU A 209 26.17 11.60 -7.26
CA GLU A 209 26.04 13.05 -7.40
C GLU A 209 24.60 13.48 -7.10
N PRO A 210 24.37 14.36 -6.10
CA PRO A 210 23.02 14.83 -5.77
C PRO A 210 22.39 15.61 -6.92
N GLY A 211 21.21 15.20 -7.36
CA GLY A 211 20.50 15.89 -8.42
C GLY A 211 19.22 15.19 -8.87
N GLY A 212 18.65 15.73 -9.93
CA GLY A 212 17.46 15.17 -10.59
C GLY A 212 16.27 14.96 -9.65
N ALA A 213 15.51 13.91 -9.93
CA ALA A 213 14.25 13.65 -9.26
C ALA A 213 14.40 13.29 -7.77
N TRP A 214 15.55 12.72 -7.36
CA TRP A 214 15.85 12.41 -5.96
C TRP A 214 16.07 13.67 -5.12
N LEU A 215 16.80 14.67 -5.63
CA LEU A 215 16.97 15.94 -4.94
C LEU A 215 15.63 16.68 -4.80
N ASP A 216 14.85 16.76 -5.88
CA ASP A 216 13.53 17.38 -5.86
C ASP A 216 12.57 16.67 -4.89
N LEU A 217 12.65 15.34 -4.81
CA LEU A 217 11.88 14.54 -3.86
C LEU A 217 12.25 14.91 -2.41
N LEU A 218 13.53 14.84 -2.05
CA LEU A 218 13.98 15.12 -0.67
C LEU A 218 13.68 16.55 -0.24
N VAL A 219 13.84 17.53 -1.13
CA VAL A 219 13.46 18.93 -0.87
C VAL A 219 11.97 19.03 -0.57
N ARG A 220 11.12 18.40 -1.39
CA ARG A 220 9.66 18.39 -1.16
C ARG A 220 9.31 17.70 0.15
N THR A 221 9.94 16.57 0.46
CA THR A 221 9.76 15.86 1.74
C THR A 221 10.07 16.77 2.91
N LEU A 222 11.23 17.41 2.94
CA LEU A 222 11.62 18.29 4.05
C LEU A 222 10.81 19.60 4.11
N ARG A 223 10.16 20.01 3.02
CA ARG A 223 9.24 21.17 3.01
C ARG A 223 7.85 20.86 3.56
N GLN A 224 7.43 19.60 3.57
CA GLN A 224 6.12 19.22 4.13
C GLN A 224 6.00 19.51 5.62
N ASP A 225 7.11 19.35 6.36
CA ASP A 225 7.18 19.69 7.77
C ASP A 225 8.49 20.41 8.06
N THR A 226 8.41 21.72 8.24
CA THR A 226 9.58 22.55 8.51
C THR A 226 10.17 22.37 9.91
N GLY A 227 9.47 21.66 10.81
CA GLY A 227 9.96 21.31 12.14
C GLY A 227 10.86 20.08 12.15
N VAL A 228 10.80 19.23 11.12
CA VAL A 228 11.65 18.04 11.02
C VAL A 228 13.10 18.44 10.80
N ARG A 229 13.99 17.98 11.67
CA ARG A 229 15.45 18.06 11.53
C ARG A 229 15.98 16.66 11.23
N VAL A 230 16.95 16.54 10.34
CA VAL A 230 17.52 15.26 9.94
C VAL A 230 19.03 15.27 10.03
N GLU A 231 19.58 14.15 10.48
CA GLU A 231 20.98 13.80 10.29
C GLU A 231 21.10 13.00 8.99
N LEU A 232 22.07 13.33 8.15
CA LEU A 232 22.39 12.63 6.91
C LEU A 232 23.70 11.87 7.08
N ALA A 233 23.72 10.58 6.73
CA ALA A 233 24.89 9.72 6.75
C ALA A 233 25.02 8.91 5.45
N GLY A 234 26.23 8.41 5.16
CA GLY A 234 26.58 7.70 3.92
C GLY A 234 27.73 8.36 3.16
N ALA A 235 28.25 7.67 2.15
CA ALA A 235 29.46 8.07 1.42
C ALA A 235 29.38 9.48 0.81
N HIS A 236 28.18 9.89 0.39
CA HIS A 236 27.93 11.18 -0.27
C HIS A 236 27.08 12.15 0.58
N ALA A 237 26.95 11.91 1.89
CA ALA A 237 26.05 12.70 2.75
C ALA A 237 26.37 14.20 2.77
N ALA A 238 27.66 14.56 2.73
CA ALA A 238 28.10 15.96 2.69
C ALA A 238 27.63 16.68 1.40
N ASP A 239 27.73 16.01 0.26
CA ASP A 239 27.29 16.54 -1.03
C ASP A 239 25.76 16.70 -1.03
N TRP A 240 25.03 15.68 -0.57
CA TRP A 240 23.57 15.72 -0.44
C TRP A 240 23.09 16.84 0.48
N ARG A 241 23.74 17.04 1.63
CA ARG A 241 23.46 18.16 2.53
C ARG A 241 23.67 19.50 1.82
N SER A 242 24.78 19.68 1.11
CA SER A 242 25.07 20.91 0.37
C SER A 242 24.02 21.19 -0.71
N ALA A 243 23.63 20.17 -1.47
CA ALA A 243 22.60 20.28 -2.50
C ALA A 243 21.23 20.64 -1.92
N LEU A 244 20.83 20.03 -0.81
CA LEU A 244 19.58 20.35 -0.11
C LEU A 244 19.57 21.80 0.40
N ALA A 245 20.68 22.25 0.98
CA ALA A 245 20.85 23.63 1.41
C ALA A 245 20.76 24.62 0.24
N GLY A 246 21.41 24.29 -0.89
CA GLY A 246 21.32 25.04 -2.14
C GLY A 246 19.90 25.16 -2.70
N GLN A 247 19.02 24.19 -2.40
CA GLN A 247 17.59 24.21 -2.75
C GLN A 247 16.71 24.90 -1.68
N GLY A 248 17.31 25.59 -0.71
CA GLY A 248 16.61 26.41 0.28
C GLY A 248 16.10 25.63 1.51
N VAL A 249 16.56 24.40 1.74
CA VAL A 249 16.37 23.74 3.03
C VAL A 249 17.31 24.39 4.05
N ARG A 250 16.80 24.84 5.20
CA ARG A 250 17.61 25.56 6.20
C ARG A 250 18.74 24.68 6.74
N ASP A 251 19.98 25.18 6.76
CA ASP A 251 21.15 24.47 7.27
C ASP A 251 20.98 23.95 8.70
N ALA A 252 20.31 24.70 9.58
CA ALA A 252 20.03 24.29 10.96
C ALA A 252 19.15 23.04 11.09
N ARG A 253 18.57 22.57 9.97
CA ARG A 253 17.77 21.34 9.91
C ARG A 253 18.55 20.13 9.40
N LEU A 254 19.79 20.33 8.95
CA LEU A 254 20.59 19.31 8.28
C LEU A 254 21.90 19.12 9.04
N GLU A 255 22.02 17.99 9.72
CA GLU A 255 23.25 17.57 10.40
C GLU A 255 23.93 16.46 9.59
N LEU A 256 25.25 16.30 9.79
CA LEU A 256 26.00 15.19 9.19
C LEU A 256 26.31 14.18 10.28
N GLY A 257 25.89 12.94 10.03
CA GLY A 257 26.22 11.79 10.86
C GLY A 257 27.43 11.05 10.33
N SER A 258 27.98 10.17 11.17
CA SER A 258 28.95 9.17 10.75
C SER A 258 28.22 7.92 10.26
N GLY A 259 28.47 7.50 9.02
CA GLY A 259 27.94 6.24 8.52
C GLY A 259 28.66 5.79 7.25
N GLU A 260 28.94 4.50 7.17
CA GLU A 260 29.53 3.83 6.01
C GLU A 260 28.41 3.16 5.20
N GLY A 261 28.39 3.41 3.90
CA GLY A 261 27.40 2.83 2.97
C GLY A 261 27.19 3.69 1.73
N ASP A 262 26.86 3.03 0.62
CA ASP A 262 26.66 3.68 -0.68
C ASP A 262 25.32 4.45 -0.78
N GLY A 263 24.38 4.17 0.12
CA GLY A 263 23.07 4.85 0.19
C GLY A 263 23.10 6.13 1.03
N LEU A 264 22.04 6.93 0.92
CA LEU A 264 21.81 8.09 1.80
C LEU A 264 20.91 7.68 2.96
N HIS A 265 21.46 7.67 4.16
CA HIS A 265 20.73 7.42 5.39
C HIS A 265 20.26 8.73 6.01
N LEU A 266 18.98 8.80 6.43
CA LEU A 266 18.40 9.95 7.11
C LEU A 266 17.84 9.51 8.46
N THR A 267 18.29 10.16 9.53
CA THR A 267 17.79 9.95 10.90
C THR A 267 17.02 11.18 11.36
N TRP A 268 15.82 10.99 11.89
CA TRP A 268 15.02 12.08 12.44
C TRP A 268 15.55 12.50 13.81
N LEU A 269 16.01 13.75 13.90
CA LEU A 269 16.43 14.40 15.14
C LEU A 269 15.21 15.01 15.84
N ARG A 270 14.76 14.37 16.92
CA ARG A 270 13.60 14.78 17.73
C ARG A 270 13.95 15.82 18.78
#